data_AF-A0A4Y9P8B8-F1
#
_entry.id   AF-A0A4Y9P8B8-F1
#
_cell.length_a   1.000
_cell.length_b   1.000
_cell.length_c   1.000
_cell.angle_alpha   90.00
_cell.angle_beta   90.00
_cell.angle_gamma   90.00
#
_symmetry.space_group_name_H-M   'P 1'
#
loop_
_entity.id
_entity.type
_entity.pdbx_description
1 polymer ?
#
loop_
_entity_poly.entity_id
_entity_poly.type
_entity_poly.pdbx_seq_one_letter_code
_entity_poly.pdbx_strand_id
1 'polypeptide(L)'
;MPLAMSRPWKHPKTGIYQLRKAVPDDLRKLVGKREEKVSLQTRDPAEAKVRHAKALAELEARWANLRAGPKPLTERDAHQLAIVAHDRWLEQYKDNPSQQTSWDIEFGGRLCARSR
;
A
#
# COMPACT_ATOMS: atom_id res chain seq x y z
N MET A 1 -35.48 -7.79 -3.03
CA MET A 1 -34.65 -7.94 -4.24
C MET A 1 -33.25 -7.40 -3.94
N PRO A 2 -32.19 -8.22 -3.92
CA PRO A 2 -30.86 -7.73 -3.56
C PRO A 2 -30.20 -7.01 -4.75
N LEU A 3 -29.74 -5.78 -4.52
CA LEU A 3 -29.00 -4.97 -5.47
C LEU A 3 -27.77 -5.76 -5.98
N ALA A 4 -27.59 -5.80 -7.30
CA ALA A 4 -26.50 -6.50 -7.97
C ALA A 4 -25.15 -5.84 -7.66
N MET A 5 -24.64 -6.05 -6.45
CA MET A 5 -23.38 -5.50 -5.96
C MET A 5 -22.22 -6.21 -6.66
N SER A 6 -21.49 -5.45 -7.47
CA SER A 6 -20.10 -5.68 -7.87
C SER A 6 -19.77 -7.09 -8.37
N ARG A 7 -20.18 -7.42 -9.61
CA ARG A 7 -19.73 -8.66 -10.27
C ARG A 7 -18.26 -8.53 -10.67
N PRO A 8 -17.40 -9.52 -10.35
CA PRO A 8 -16.04 -9.54 -10.86
C PRO A 8 -16.07 -9.59 -12.39
N TRP A 9 -15.36 -8.64 -13.03
CA TRP A 9 -15.35 -8.51 -14.49
C TRP A 9 -14.33 -9.48 -15.09
N LYS A 10 -14.76 -10.33 -16.02
CA LYS A 10 -13.88 -11.31 -16.67
C LYS A 10 -13.16 -10.65 -17.85
N HIS A 11 -11.83 -10.72 -17.87
CA HIS A 11 -11.06 -10.18 -18.98
C HIS A 11 -11.24 -11.02 -20.26
N PRO A 12 -11.57 -10.40 -21.41
CA PRO A 12 -11.97 -11.13 -22.62
C PRO A 12 -10.84 -11.96 -23.24
N LYS A 13 -9.57 -11.54 -23.09
CA LYS A 13 -8.42 -12.28 -23.65
C LYS A 13 -7.77 -13.27 -22.68
N THR A 14 -7.82 -13.03 -21.37
CA THR A 14 -7.06 -13.84 -20.38
C THR A 14 -7.96 -14.69 -19.49
N GLY A 15 -9.27 -14.44 -19.49
CA GLY A 15 -10.25 -15.14 -18.64
C GLY A 15 -10.08 -14.88 -17.14
N ILE A 16 -9.14 -14.01 -16.74
CA ILE A 16 -8.88 -13.65 -15.35
C ILE A 16 -9.92 -12.63 -14.90
N TYR A 17 -10.47 -12.84 -13.71
CA TYR A 17 -11.38 -11.89 -13.08
C TYR A 17 -10.64 -10.66 -12.54
N GLN A 18 -11.25 -9.49 -12.70
CA GLN A 18 -10.74 -8.21 -12.22
C GLN A 18 -11.83 -7.46 -11.46
N LEU A 19 -11.41 -6.75 -10.41
CA LEU A 19 -12.19 -5.70 -9.76
C LEU A 19 -11.93 -4.40 -10.53
N ARG A 20 -13.00 -3.73 -10.94
CA ARG A 20 -12.96 -2.38 -11.49
C ARG A 20 -13.77 -1.47 -10.59
N LYS A 21 -13.13 -0.44 -10.03
CA LYS A 21 -13.82 0.55 -9.20
C LYS A 21 -13.38 1.94 -9.62
N ALA A 22 -14.36 2.82 -9.82
CA ALA A 22 -14.09 4.23 -10.07
C ALA A 22 -13.50 4.84 -8.79
N VAL A 23 -12.43 5.62 -8.95
CA VAL A 23 -11.84 6.36 -7.82
C VAL A 23 -12.79 7.52 -7.47
N PRO A 24 -13.18 7.67 -6.19
CA PRO A 24 -13.98 8.80 -5.70
C PRO A 24 -13.35 10.16 -6.06
N ASP A 25 -14.16 11.16 -6.38
CA ASP A 25 -13.68 12.47 -6.89
C ASP A 25 -12.71 13.18 -5.93
N ASP A 26 -12.94 13.04 -4.63
CA ASP A 26 -12.08 13.53 -3.55
C ASP A 26 -10.67 12.89 -3.59
N LEU A 27 -10.58 11.64 -4.00
CA LEU A 27 -9.32 10.89 -4.09
C LEU A 27 -8.66 10.95 -5.47
N ARG A 28 -9.36 11.42 -6.51
CA ARG A 28 -8.81 11.52 -7.88
C ARG A 28 -7.57 12.41 -7.96
N LYS A 29 -7.54 13.50 -7.17
CA LYS A 29 -6.39 14.41 -7.11
C LYS A 29 -5.17 13.78 -6.44
N LEU A 30 -5.39 12.91 -5.44
CA LEU A 30 -4.33 12.23 -4.69
C LEU A 30 -3.80 10.99 -5.42
N VAL A 31 -4.70 10.20 -6.03
CA VAL A 31 -4.35 8.93 -6.70
C VAL A 31 -3.90 9.15 -8.14
N GLY A 32 -4.28 10.28 -8.76
CA GLY A 32 -3.93 10.63 -10.14
C GLY A 32 -4.57 9.76 -11.23
N LYS A 33 -5.48 8.84 -10.86
CA LYS A 33 -6.17 7.90 -11.75
C LYS A 33 -7.69 7.98 -11.57
N ARG A 34 -8.43 7.77 -12.66
CA ARG A 34 -9.91 7.78 -12.67
C ARG A 34 -10.53 6.43 -12.29
N GLU A 35 -9.89 5.33 -12.65
CA GLU A 35 -10.34 3.97 -12.34
C GLU A 35 -9.18 3.14 -11.80
N GLU A 36 -9.42 2.40 -10.71
CA GLU A 36 -8.49 1.39 -10.22
C GLU A 36 -8.93 0.01 -10.75
N LYS A 37 -7.98 -0.69 -11.37
CA LYS A 37 -8.16 -2.04 -11.90
C LYS A 37 -7.27 -2.99 -11.10
N VAL A 38 -7.89 -3.89 -10.33
CA VAL A 38 -7.18 -4.89 -9.54
C VAL A 38 -7.45 -6.26 -10.12
N SER A 39 -6.42 -6.98 -10.54
CA SER A 39 -6.54 -8.35 -11.01
C SER A 39 -6.70 -9.30 -9.83
N LEU A 40 -7.72 -10.16 -9.87
CA LEU A 40 -8.01 -11.15 -8.81
C LEU A 40 -7.21 -12.46 -8.99
N GLN A 41 -6.43 -12.55 -10.09
CA GLN A 41 -5.55 -13.67 -10.44
C GLN A 41 -6.23 -15.05 -10.40
N THR A 42 -7.54 -15.11 -10.65
CA THR A 42 -8.32 -16.35 -10.64
C THR A 42 -9.23 -16.41 -11.86
N ARG A 43 -9.48 -17.64 -12.32
CA ARG A 43 -10.41 -17.99 -13.41
C ARG A 43 -11.69 -18.67 -12.92
N ASP A 44 -11.70 -19.13 -11.68
CA ASP A 44 -12.86 -19.74 -11.01
C ASP A 44 -13.83 -18.66 -10.50
N PRO A 45 -15.13 -18.73 -10.84
CA PRO A 45 -16.13 -17.75 -10.40
C PRO A 45 -16.38 -17.72 -8.88
N ALA A 46 -16.29 -18.86 -8.17
CA ALA A 46 -16.52 -18.94 -6.74
C ALA A 46 -15.36 -18.30 -5.97
N GLU A 47 -14.12 -18.66 -6.33
CA GLU A 47 -12.93 -18.02 -5.76
C GLU A 47 -12.86 -16.53 -6.10
N ALA A 48 -13.27 -16.15 -7.32
CA ALA A 48 -13.29 -14.75 -7.73
C ALA A 48 -14.22 -13.92 -6.85
N LYS A 49 -15.37 -14.45 -6.43
CA LYS A 49 -16.29 -13.75 -5.51
C LYS A 49 -15.64 -13.46 -4.16
N VAL A 50 -14.93 -14.45 -3.60
CA VAL A 50 -14.24 -14.31 -2.32
C VAL A 50 -13.08 -13.30 -2.42
N ARG A 51 -12.21 -13.46 -3.43
CA ARG A 51 -11.09 -12.54 -3.66
C ARG A 51 -11.56 -11.13 -3.99
N HIS A 52 -12.67 -11.00 -4.71
CA HIS A 52 -13.28 -9.70 -5.00
C HIS A 52 -13.71 -8.98 -3.72
N ALA A 53 -14.39 -9.66 -2.81
CA ALA A 53 -14.80 -9.07 -1.53
C ALA A 53 -13.58 -8.61 -0.71
N LYS A 54 -12.52 -9.44 -0.65
CA LYS A 54 -11.27 -9.08 0.03
C LYS A 54 -10.58 -7.88 -0.61
N ALA A 55 -10.38 -7.89 -1.92
CA ALA A 55 -9.75 -6.79 -2.66
C ALA A 55 -10.55 -5.49 -2.55
N LEU A 56 -11.88 -5.57 -2.49
CA LEU A 56 -12.75 -4.41 -2.29
C LEU A 56 -12.53 -3.81 -0.89
N ALA A 57 -12.49 -4.64 0.16
CA ALA A 57 -12.24 -4.19 1.52
C ALA A 57 -10.84 -3.56 1.67
N GLU A 58 -9.81 -4.15 1.07
CA GLU A 58 -8.45 -3.59 1.06
C GLU A 58 -8.39 -2.24 0.33
N LEU A 59 -9.10 -2.11 -0.79
CA LEU A 59 -9.18 -0.86 -1.54
C LEU A 59 -9.91 0.23 -0.74
N GLU A 60 -11.02 -0.12 -0.08
CA GLU A 60 -11.76 0.79 0.78
C GLU A 60 -10.96 1.22 2.01
N ALA A 61 -10.23 0.31 2.65
CA ALA A 61 -9.32 0.63 3.75
C ALA A 61 -8.21 1.59 3.28
N ARG A 62 -7.62 1.37 2.10
CA ARG A 62 -6.63 2.29 1.52
C ARG A 62 -7.22 3.67 1.28
N TRP A 63 -8.43 3.74 0.72
CA TRP A 63 -9.13 5.00 0.49
C TRP A 63 -9.53 5.71 1.77
N ALA A 64 -9.96 4.98 2.80
CA ALA A 64 -10.22 5.52 4.13
C ALA A 64 -8.94 6.10 4.74
N ASN A 65 -7.81 5.41 4.60
CA ASN A 65 -6.51 5.92 5.07
C ASN A 65 -6.09 7.20 4.31
N LEU A 66 -6.28 7.25 2.98
CA LEU A 66 -6.00 8.46 2.20
C LEU A 66 -6.90 9.63 2.61
N ARG A 67 -8.16 9.37 2.96
CA ARG A 67 -9.10 10.39 3.46
C ARG A 67 -8.76 10.88 4.86
N ALA A 68 -8.33 9.98 5.75
CA ALA A 68 -7.90 10.33 7.09
C ALA A 68 -6.68 11.28 7.08
N GLY A 69 -5.94 11.31 5.96
CA GLY A 69 -4.78 12.18 5.79
C GLY A 69 -3.56 11.66 6.56
N PRO A 70 -2.44 12.41 6.53
CA PRO A 70 -1.26 12.06 7.28
C PRO A 70 -1.57 12.11 8.78
N LYS A 71 -1.58 10.94 9.43
CA LYS A 71 -1.69 10.86 10.89
C LYS A 71 -0.39 11.38 11.49
N PRO A 72 -0.42 12.36 12.42
CA PRO A 72 0.78 12.77 13.13
C PRO A 72 1.30 11.56 13.91
N LEU A 73 2.53 11.16 13.62
CA LEU A 73 3.22 10.16 14.43
C LEU A 73 3.84 10.84 15.63
N THR A 74 3.67 10.25 16.81
CA THR A 74 4.45 10.64 17.97
C THR A 74 5.88 10.10 17.84
N GLU A 75 6.83 10.69 18.56
CA GLU A 75 8.21 10.22 18.61
C GLU A 75 8.29 8.75 19.05
N ARG A 76 7.42 8.36 19.99
CA ARG A 76 7.31 6.98 20.46
C ARG A 76 6.83 6.04 19.36
N ASP A 77 5.82 6.42 18.58
CA ASP A 77 5.32 5.60 17.46
C ASP A 77 6.40 5.45 16.38
N ALA A 78 7.12 6.53 16.08
CA ALA A 78 8.22 6.52 15.12
C ALA A 78 9.34 5.58 15.57
N HIS A 79 9.70 5.63 16.86
CA HIS A 79 10.69 4.72 17.44
C HIS A 79 10.22 3.26 17.36
N GLN A 80 8.96 2.97 17.70
CA GLN A 80 8.41 1.62 17.61
C GLN A 80 8.46 1.05 16.19
N LEU A 81 8.16 1.86 15.18
CA LEU A 81 8.31 1.44 13.77
C LEU A 81 9.79 1.23 13.39
N ALA A 82 10.68 2.05 13.93
CA ALA A 82 12.11 1.96 13.66
C ALA A 82 12.75 0.69 14.24
N ILE A 83 12.22 0.13 15.34
CA ILE A 83 12.75 -1.12 15.95
C ILE A 83 12.81 -2.26 14.93
N VAL A 84 11.77 -2.45 14.12
CA VAL A 84 11.74 -3.53 13.12
C VAL A 84 12.85 -3.36 12.07
N ALA A 85 13.11 -2.11 11.66
CA ALA A 85 14.19 -1.81 10.73
C ALA A 85 15.56 -2.00 11.40
N HIS A 86 15.69 -1.57 12.65
CA HIS A 86 16.89 -1.75 13.48
C HIS A 86 17.24 -3.22 13.66
N ASP A 87 16.29 -4.06 14.06
CA ASP A 87 16.54 -5.48 14.33
C ASP A 87 16.96 -6.22 13.06
N ARG A 88 16.28 -5.93 11.94
CA ARG A 88 16.66 -6.46 10.63
C ARG A 88 18.07 -6.04 10.23
N TRP A 89 18.44 -4.79 10.52
CA TRP A 89 19.76 -4.26 10.22
C TRP A 89 20.84 -4.95 11.06
N LEU A 90 20.61 -5.13 12.35
CA LEU A 90 21.55 -5.83 13.23
C LEU A 90 21.75 -7.29 12.82
N GLU A 91 20.67 -8.00 12.45
CA GLU A 91 20.79 -9.38 11.97
C GLU A 91 21.63 -9.47 10.69
N GLN A 92 21.46 -8.51 9.77
CA GLN A 92 22.20 -8.48 8.51
C GLN A 92 23.71 -8.24 8.69
N TYR A 93 24.12 -7.47 9.71
CA TYR A 93 25.53 -7.09 9.94
C TYR A 93 26.14 -7.72 11.19
N LYS A 94 25.49 -8.74 11.75
CA LYS A 94 25.87 -9.39 13.02
C LYS A 94 27.32 -9.90 13.02
N ASP A 95 27.73 -10.58 11.96
CA ASP A 95 29.06 -11.19 11.86
C ASP A 95 30.15 -10.18 11.48
N ASN A 96 29.80 -9.10 10.77
CA ASN A 96 30.73 -8.10 10.25
C ASN A 96 30.17 -6.67 10.40
N PRO A 97 30.20 -6.10 11.61
CA PRO A 97 29.59 -4.79 11.89
C PRO A 97 30.28 -3.63 11.15
N SER A 98 31.52 -3.78 10.70
CA SER A 98 32.25 -2.77 9.93
C SER A 98 31.77 -2.61 8.48
N GLN A 99 30.95 -3.53 7.97
CA GLN A 99 30.43 -3.48 6.59
C GLN A 99 29.16 -2.63 6.44
N GLN A 100 28.79 -1.86 7.48
CA GLN A 100 27.65 -0.94 7.50
C GLN A 100 27.93 0.34 6.69
N THR A 101 28.32 0.21 5.42
CA THR A 101 28.68 1.33 4.53
C THR A 101 27.51 1.92 3.74
N SER A 102 26.30 1.37 3.91
CA SER A 102 25.09 1.77 3.16
C SER A 102 24.41 3.04 3.70
N TRP A 103 24.85 3.57 4.84
CA TRP A 103 24.31 4.81 5.39
C TRP A 103 24.95 6.02 4.70
N ASP A 104 24.17 6.75 3.90
CA ASP A 104 24.61 7.99 3.26
C ASP A 104 24.71 9.10 4.33
N ILE A 105 25.93 9.39 4.79
CA ILE A 105 26.21 10.41 5.82
C ILE A 105 25.92 11.83 5.29
N GLU A 106 26.03 12.06 3.98
CA GLU A 106 25.69 13.35 3.37
C GLU A 106 24.17 13.59 3.34
N PHE A 107 23.37 12.52 3.40
CA PHE A 107 21.91 12.59 3.45
C PHE A 107 21.41 13.33 4.70
N GLY A 108 22.04 13.12 5.86
CA GLY A 108 21.70 13.82 7.10
C GLY A 108 21.95 15.33 7.02
N GLY A 109 23.06 15.72 6.38
CA GLY A 109 23.37 17.12 6.09
C GLY A 109 22.31 17.78 5.21
N ARG A 110 21.86 17.10 4.15
CA ARG A 110 20.83 17.62 3.23
C ARG A 110 19.44 17.76 3.86
N LEU A 111 19.05 16.84 4.74
CA LEU A 111 17.75 16.88 5.43
C LEU A 111 17.69 17.99 6.48
N CYS A 112 18.76 18.19 7.24
CA CYS A 112 18.78 19.13 8.36
C CYS A 112 19.28 20.54 7.98
N ALA A 113 19.91 20.72 6.80
CA ALA A 113 20.45 22.01 6.37
C ALA A 113 19.40 23.07 6.01
N ARG A 114 18.10 22.72 5.90
CA ARG A 114 17.07 23.64 5.44
C ARG A 114 15.92 23.77 6.45
N SER A 115 16.26 24.29 7.63
CA SER A 115 15.32 24.90 8.58
C SER A 115 15.92 26.15 9.23
N ARG A 116 16.29 27.12 8.39
CA ARG A 116 16.47 28.52 8.80
C ARG A 116 15.84 29.42 7.76
#